data_AF-A0A6L5P1L6-F1
#
_entry.id   AF-A0A6L5P1L6-F1
#
_cell.length_a   1.000
_cell.length_b   1.000
_cell.length_c   1.000
_cell.angle_alpha   90.00
_cell.angle_beta   90.00
_cell.angle_gamma   90.00
#
_symmetry.space_group_name_H-M   'P 1'
#
loop_
_entity.id
_entity.type
_entity.pdbx_description
1 polymer ?
#
loop_
_entity_poly.entity_id
_entity_poly.type
_entity_poly.pdbx_seq_one_letter_code
_entity_poly.pdbx_strand_id
1 'polypeptide(L)'
;MKKVIIIITSVVVGLVILIRIPINLHNNAYYYATHMPHKSNQYPFVSLLNGHYLPNNYVPGYKAQNLNSSVREQDIMWVSKRNLERKGDLLRLTRYSITYELNENDSWPKEYKIYFKDNGIYNGENKSKNMPSYSEKLTLSNLNNIQNEIKQNTPKPKVNLQWIWNVWFKIHYR
;
A
#
# COMPACT_ATOMS: atom_id res chain seq x y z
N MET A 1 -35.58 33.87 -14.95
CA MET A 1 -34.23 33.58 -15.50
C MET A 1 -33.14 33.53 -14.43
N LYS A 2 -32.89 34.59 -13.63
CA LYS A 2 -31.84 34.59 -12.59
C LYS A 2 -31.93 33.41 -11.57
N LYS A 3 -33.13 33.11 -11.06
CA LYS A 3 -33.35 31.98 -10.11
C LYS A 3 -33.03 30.61 -10.74
N VAL A 4 -33.38 30.41 -12.01
CA VAL A 4 -33.11 29.17 -12.74
C VAL A 4 -31.60 28.99 -12.97
N ILE A 5 -30.90 30.07 -13.32
CA ILE A 5 -29.43 30.06 -13.46
C ILE A 5 -28.77 29.67 -12.13
N ILE A 6 -29.18 30.27 -11.02
CA ILE A 6 -28.64 29.94 -9.68
C ILE A 6 -28.86 28.46 -9.34
N ILE A 7 -30.07 27.93 -9.60
CA ILE A 7 -30.37 26.51 -9.35
C ILE A 7 -29.46 25.61 -10.18
N ILE A 8 -29.33 25.88 -11.48
CA ILE A 8 -28.46 25.09 -12.38
C ILE A 8 -27.00 25.16 -11.91
N THR A 9 -26.50 26.34 -11.58
CA THR A 9 -25.13 26.50 -11.08
C THR A 9 -24.91 25.73 -9.78
N SER A 10 -25.84 25.79 -8.82
CA SER A 10 -25.74 25.04 -7.56
C SER A 10 -25.73 23.52 -7.78
N VAL A 11 -26.56 23.01 -8.69
CA VAL A 11 -26.58 21.58 -9.04
C VAL A 11 -25.26 21.15 -9.68
N VAL A 12 -24.73 21.94 -10.62
CA VAL A 12 -23.44 21.67 -11.27
C VAL A 12 -22.30 21.69 -10.26
N VAL A 13 -22.25 22.68 -9.37
CA VAL A 13 -21.24 22.74 -8.30
C VAL A 13 -21.33 21.54 -7.37
N GLY A 14 -22.54 21.15 -6.96
CA GLY A 14 -22.76 19.96 -6.14
C GLY A 14 -22.25 18.68 -6.79
N LEU A 15 -22.56 18.48 -8.08
CA LEU A 15 -22.08 17.34 -8.86
C LEU A 15 -20.55 17.31 -8.98
N VAL A 16 -19.93 18.47 -9.24
CA VAL A 16 -18.46 18.56 -9.31
C VAL A 16 -17.81 18.16 -7.99
N ILE A 17 -18.37 18.59 -6.85
CA ILE A 17 -17.85 18.21 -5.52
C ILE A 17 -17.98 16.70 -5.32
N LEU A 18 -19.13 16.11 -5.63
CA LEU A 18 -19.39 14.68 -5.48
C LEU A 18 -18.45 13.81 -6.31
N ILE A 19 -18.08 14.25 -7.52
CA ILE A 19 -17.14 13.52 -8.40
C ILE A 19 -15.68 13.73 -7.95
N ARG A 20 -15.33 14.93 -7.47
CA ARG A 20 -13.94 15.26 -7.10
C ARG A 20 -13.48 14.55 -5.82
N ILE A 21 -14.38 14.29 -4.88
CA ILE A 21 -14.06 13.58 -3.63
C ILE A 21 -13.48 12.18 -3.88
N PRO A 22 -14.17 11.25 -4.58
CA PRO A 22 -13.65 9.90 -4.81
C PRO A 22 -12.37 9.91 -5.63
N ILE A 23 -12.25 10.78 -6.64
CA ILE A 23 -11.02 10.95 -7.42
C ILE A 23 -9.86 11.38 -6.52
N ASN A 24 -10.09 12.34 -5.62
CA ASN A 24 -9.06 12.81 -4.69
C ASN A 24 -8.67 11.72 -3.68
N LEU A 25 -9.62 10.93 -3.18
CA LEU A 25 -9.35 9.80 -2.29
C LEU A 25 -8.53 8.71 -2.99
N HIS A 26 -8.90 8.35 -4.22
CA HIS A 26 -8.19 7.33 -5.01
C HIS A 26 -6.77 7.77 -5.37
N ASN A 27 -6.60 8.97 -5.94
CA ASN A 27 -5.29 9.45 -6.39
C ASN A 27 -4.29 9.69 -5.25
N ASN A 28 -4.78 9.91 -4.03
CA ASN A 28 -3.95 10.17 -2.85
C ASN A 28 -4.06 9.04 -1.81
N ALA A 29 -4.52 7.84 -2.21
CA ALA A 29 -4.77 6.71 -1.32
C ALA A 29 -3.54 6.36 -0.45
N TYR A 30 -2.35 6.28 -1.05
CA TYR A 30 -1.11 5.99 -0.34
C TYR A 30 -0.72 7.06 0.68
N TYR A 31 -0.95 8.34 0.38
CA TYR A 31 -0.78 9.42 1.35
C TYR A 31 -1.69 9.17 2.55
N TYR A 32 -3.00 8.98 2.31
CA TYR A 32 -3.95 8.82 3.40
C TYR A 32 -3.73 7.56 4.23
N ALA A 33 -3.38 6.43 3.59
CA ALA A 33 -3.09 5.17 4.27
C ALA A 33 -1.86 5.25 5.20
N THR A 34 -0.84 6.01 4.81
CA THR A 34 0.38 6.16 5.64
C THR A 34 0.29 7.25 6.70
N HIS A 35 -0.67 8.17 6.56
CA HIS A 35 -0.91 9.28 7.49
C HIS A 35 -2.10 9.07 8.44
N MET A 36 -2.90 8.01 8.25
CA MET A 36 -3.96 7.68 9.20
C MET A 36 -3.40 7.18 10.54
N PRO A 37 -4.11 7.36 11.67
CA PRO A 37 -3.77 6.68 12.91
C PRO A 37 -3.85 5.16 12.74
N HIS A 38 -2.78 4.44 13.11
CA HIS A 38 -2.69 2.98 13.04
C HIS A 38 -1.79 2.44 14.15
N LYS A 39 -1.88 1.14 14.43
CA LYS A 39 -1.01 0.46 15.41
C LYS A 39 0.41 0.32 14.85
N SER A 40 1.41 0.19 15.71
CA SER A 40 2.82 0.05 15.28
C SER A 40 3.10 -1.19 14.42
N ASN A 41 2.28 -2.23 14.55
CA ASN A 41 2.35 -3.48 13.77
C ASN A 41 1.34 -3.53 12.60
N GLN A 42 0.80 -2.38 12.21
CA GLN A 42 -0.15 -2.24 11.12
C GLN A 42 0.49 -1.48 9.96
N TYR A 43 0.26 -1.98 8.75
CA TYR A 43 0.80 -1.44 7.52
C TYR A 43 -0.33 -1.12 6.53
N PRO A 44 -1.09 -0.03 6.72
CA PRO A 44 -2.32 0.21 5.96
C PRO A 44 -2.11 0.29 4.44
N PHE A 45 -0.92 0.68 3.99
CA PHE A 45 -0.58 0.74 2.57
C PHE A 45 -0.60 -0.63 1.87
N VAL A 46 -0.42 -1.72 2.63
CA VAL A 46 -0.43 -3.10 2.10
C VAL A 46 -1.78 -3.43 1.48
N SER A 47 -2.87 -2.98 2.09
CA SER A 47 -4.24 -3.15 1.61
C SER A 47 -4.46 -2.54 0.23
N LEU A 48 -3.68 -1.50 -0.11
CA LEU A 48 -3.79 -0.77 -1.37
C LEU A 48 -3.01 -1.43 -2.52
N LEU A 49 -2.11 -2.38 -2.22
CA LEU A 49 -1.36 -3.10 -3.25
C LEU A 49 -2.24 -3.94 -4.18
N ASN A 50 -3.53 -4.06 -3.88
CA ASN A 50 -4.55 -4.54 -4.80
C ASN A 50 -5.57 -3.42 -5.04
N GLY A 51 -5.65 -2.92 -6.27
CA GLY A 51 -6.58 -1.89 -6.71
C GLY A 51 -6.03 -0.46 -6.76
N HIS A 52 -4.77 -0.23 -6.36
CA HIS A 52 -4.10 1.07 -6.53
C HIS A 52 -2.68 0.90 -7.09
N TYR A 53 -2.37 1.61 -8.16
CA TYR A 53 -1.03 1.69 -8.69
C TYR A 53 -0.08 2.38 -7.70
N LEU A 54 1.06 1.72 -7.40
CA LEU A 54 2.15 2.29 -6.60
C LEU A 54 3.30 2.75 -7.50
N PRO A 55 3.51 4.07 -7.66
CA PRO A 55 4.65 4.61 -8.38
C PRO A 55 6.00 4.20 -7.77
N ASN A 56 6.98 3.87 -8.61
CA ASN A 56 8.34 3.52 -8.17
C ASN A 56 9.02 4.61 -7.33
N ASN A 57 8.75 5.88 -7.64
CA ASN A 57 9.32 7.01 -6.89
C ASN A 57 8.76 7.14 -5.47
N TYR A 58 7.67 6.44 -5.11
CA TYR A 58 7.18 6.43 -3.72
C TYR A 58 7.96 5.44 -2.83
N VAL A 59 8.75 4.54 -3.42
CA VAL A 59 9.53 3.52 -2.71
C VAL A 59 10.95 3.42 -3.26
N PRO A 60 11.75 4.50 -3.20
CA PRO A 60 13.13 4.48 -3.70
C PRO A 60 13.92 3.34 -3.03
N GLY A 61 14.77 2.67 -3.82
CA GLY A 61 15.50 1.47 -3.38
C GLY A 61 14.69 0.16 -3.42
N TYR A 62 13.41 0.23 -3.79
CA TYR A 62 12.56 -0.91 -4.11
C TYR A 62 12.07 -0.82 -5.56
N LYS A 63 11.63 -1.95 -6.11
CA LYS A 63 10.97 -2.03 -7.41
C LYS A 63 9.49 -2.32 -7.19
N ALA A 64 8.65 -1.35 -7.50
CA ALA A 64 7.20 -1.47 -7.61
C ALA A 64 6.81 -1.87 -9.04
N GLN A 65 6.06 -2.96 -9.17
CA GLN A 65 5.63 -3.53 -10.45
C GLN A 65 4.15 -3.81 -10.40
N ASN A 66 3.43 -3.37 -11.43
CA ASN A 66 2.07 -3.84 -11.69
C ASN A 66 2.16 -5.16 -12.43
N LEU A 67 1.50 -6.20 -11.93
CA LEU A 67 1.46 -7.51 -12.58
C LEU A 67 0.39 -7.63 -13.65
N ASN A 68 -0.56 -6.71 -13.69
CA ASN A 68 -1.57 -6.74 -14.73
C ASN A 68 -0.99 -6.20 -16.04
N SER A 69 -1.39 -6.86 -17.12
CA SER A 69 -1.01 -6.51 -18.48
C SER A 69 -2.07 -5.64 -19.18
N SER A 70 -3.23 -5.43 -18.55
CA SER A 70 -4.36 -4.71 -19.11
C SER A 70 -4.87 -3.61 -18.19
N VAL A 71 -5.24 -2.46 -18.81
CA VAL A 71 -5.83 -1.30 -18.13
C VAL A 71 -7.25 -1.58 -17.60
N ARG A 72 -7.87 -2.69 -18.02
CA ARG A 72 -9.21 -3.10 -17.56
C ARG A 72 -9.20 -3.90 -16.25
N GLU A 73 -8.03 -4.32 -15.79
CA GLU A 73 -7.87 -5.15 -14.60
C GLU A 73 -7.40 -4.31 -13.41
N GLN A 74 -7.85 -4.66 -12.20
CA GLN A 74 -7.49 -3.93 -10.97
C GLN A 74 -6.00 -4.06 -10.66
N ASP A 75 -5.26 -2.96 -10.55
CA ASP A 75 -3.80 -2.97 -10.31
C ASP A 75 -3.37 -3.98 -9.23
N ILE A 76 -2.49 -4.92 -9.59
CA ILE A 76 -1.88 -5.86 -8.66
C ILE A 76 -0.42 -5.47 -8.50
N MET A 77 -0.11 -4.77 -7.41
CA MET A 77 1.21 -4.24 -7.16
C MET A 77 2.07 -5.21 -6.35
N TRP A 78 3.26 -5.46 -6.86
CA TRP A 78 4.34 -6.14 -6.15
C TRP A 78 5.45 -5.14 -5.85
N VAL A 79 5.90 -5.11 -4.60
CA VAL A 79 7.09 -4.34 -4.20
C VAL A 79 8.21 -5.32 -3.90
N SER A 80 9.37 -5.12 -4.49
CA SER A 80 10.47 -6.08 -4.38
C SER A 80 11.83 -5.40 -4.21
N LYS A 81 12.74 -6.08 -3.53
CA LYS A 81 14.13 -5.64 -3.39
C LYS A 81 15.04 -6.86 -3.45
N ARG A 82 16.11 -6.75 -4.24
CA ARG A 82 17.15 -7.79 -4.35
C ARG A 82 18.41 -7.37 -3.61
N ASN A 83 19.28 -8.34 -3.36
CA ASN A 83 20.58 -8.13 -2.72
C ASN A 83 20.42 -7.44 -1.36
N LEU A 84 19.71 -8.11 -0.45
CA LEU A 84 19.48 -7.62 0.90
C LEU A 84 20.73 -7.84 1.74
N GLU A 85 20.77 -8.92 2.53
CA GLU A 85 21.96 -9.27 3.30
C GLU A 85 22.99 -9.96 2.40
N ARG A 86 22.55 -10.91 1.57
CA ARG A 86 23.40 -11.62 0.62
C ARG A 86 23.04 -11.25 -0.82
N LYS A 87 24.04 -11.34 -1.70
CA LYS A 87 23.82 -11.19 -3.13
C LYS A 87 22.85 -12.27 -3.62
N GLY A 88 21.82 -11.83 -4.31
CA GLY A 88 20.75 -12.67 -4.85
C GLY A 88 19.51 -12.81 -3.96
N ASP A 89 19.60 -12.52 -2.65
CA ASP A 89 18.43 -12.56 -1.76
C ASP A 89 17.31 -11.67 -2.31
N LEU A 90 16.06 -12.08 -2.09
CA LEU A 90 14.88 -11.37 -2.59
C LEU A 90 13.88 -11.12 -1.47
N LEU A 91 13.40 -9.88 -1.38
CA LEU A 91 12.22 -9.50 -0.64
C LEU A 91 11.11 -9.22 -1.64
N ARG A 92 9.93 -9.76 -1.39
CA ARG A 92 8.74 -9.56 -2.23
C ARG A 92 7.52 -9.32 -1.36
N LEU A 93 6.92 -8.16 -1.49
CA LEU A 93 5.71 -7.72 -0.80
C LEU A 93 4.53 -7.70 -1.77
N THR A 94 3.41 -8.24 -1.30
CA THR A 94 2.10 -8.27 -1.95
C THR A 94 1.04 -7.78 -0.96
N ARG A 95 -0.23 -7.68 -1.38
CA ARG A 95 -1.34 -7.38 -0.46
C ARG A 95 -1.46 -8.38 0.71
N TYR A 96 -1.07 -9.64 0.53
CA TYR A 96 -1.34 -10.69 1.52
C TYR A 96 -0.14 -11.03 2.38
N SER A 97 1.06 -10.81 1.86
CA SER A 97 2.28 -11.23 2.55
C SER A 97 3.51 -10.49 2.07
N ILE A 98 4.51 -10.49 2.94
CA ILE A 98 5.90 -10.20 2.61
C ILE A 98 6.71 -11.48 2.72
N THR A 99 7.45 -11.79 1.66
CA THR A 99 8.31 -12.98 1.53
C THR A 99 9.76 -12.53 1.51
N TYR A 100 10.59 -13.17 2.32
CA TYR A 100 12.04 -13.09 2.26
C TYR A 100 12.59 -14.44 1.78
N GLU A 101 13.20 -14.43 0.61
CA GLU A 101 13.75 -15.58 -0.09
C GLU A 101 15.27 -15.49 -0.04
N LEU A 102 15.89 -16.50 0.55
CA LEU A 102 17.35 -16.62 0.62
C LEU A 102 17.88 -17.17 -0.69
N ASN A 103 18.89 -16.53 -1.24
CA ASN A 103 19.63 -17.08 -2.36
C ASN A 103 20.63 -18.12 -1.82
N GLU A 104 20.12 -19.34 -1.69
CA GLU A 104 20.92 -20.53 -1.44
C GLU A 104 21.15 -21.21 -2.80
N ASN A 105 22.31 -21.83 -3.04
CA ASN A 105 22.64 -22.54 -4.30
C ASN A 105 21.75 -23.78 -4.56
N ASP A 106 20.63 -23.90 -3.84
CA ASP A 106 19.66 -24.96 -3.95
C ASP A 106 18.64 -24.67 -5.05
N SER A 107 18.10 -25.74 -5.65
CA SER A 107 17.06 -25.64 -6.67
C SER A 107 15.75 -25.03 -6.15
N TRP A 108 15.57 -24.97 -4.82
CA TRP A 108 14.42 -24.39 -4.14
C TRP A 108 14.92 -23.44 -3.05
N PRO A 109 14.91 -22.12 -3.30
CA PRO A 109 15.40 -21.16 -2.32
C PRO A 109 14.54 -21.21 -1.05
N LYS A 110 15.19 -21.07 0.11
CA LYS A 110 14.50 -21.07 1.39
C LYS A 110 13.72 -19.77 1.57
N GLU A 111 12.41 -19.89 1.75
CA GLU A 111 11.49 -18.75 1.88
C GLU A 111 10.90 -18.61 3.29
N TYR A 112 10.86 -17.38 3.77
CA TYR A 112 10.18 -16.99 5.00
C TYR A 112 9.10 -15.95 4.69
N LYS A 113 7.87 -16.19 5.16
CA LYS A 113 6.71 -15.35 4.86
C LYS A 113 6.13 -14.79 6.15
N ILE A 114 5.71 -13.53 6.10
CA ILE A 114 4.84 -12.90 7.09
C ILE A 114 3.53 -12.55 6.37
N TYR A 115 2.39 -12.92 6.96
CA TYR A 115 1.07 -12.71 6.41
C TYR A 115 0.33 -11.59 7.13
N PHE A 116 -0.46 -10.85 6.36
CA PHE A 116 -1.23 -9.72 6.85
C PHE A 116 -2.73 -10.05 6.92
N LYS A 117 -3.42 -9.39 7.84
CA LYS A 117 -4.88 -9.21 7.72
C LYS A 117 -5.20 -8.18 6.64
N ASP A 118 -6.47 -8.05 6.27
CA ASP A 118 -6.91 -7.16 5.19
C ASP A 118 -6.56 -5.68 5.40
N ASN A 119 -6.41 -5.21 6.65
CA ASN A 119 -5.93 -3.86 7.01
C ASN A 119 -4.39 -3.72 7.12
N GLY A 120 -3.64 -4.76 6.73
CA GLY A 120 -2.19 -4.77 6.86
C GLY A 120 -1.68 -5.04 8.28
N ILE A 121 -2.52 -5.53 9.21
CA ILE A 121 -2.05 -5.91 10.55
C ILE A 121 -1.23 -7.20 10.48
N TYR A 122 -0.06 -7.19 11.12
CA TYR A 122 0.72 -8.38 11.48
C TYR A 122 0.65 -8.64 12.99
N ASN A 123 0.15 -9.80 13.42
CA ASN A 123 -0.05 -10.13 14.83
C ASN A 123 1.15 -10.82 15.51
N GLY A 124 2.27 -11.03 14.84
CA GLY A 124 3.43 -11.75 15.39
C GLY A 124 3.42 -13.27 15.17
N GLU A 125 2.25 -13.84 14.85
CA GLU A 125 2.04 -15.29 14.80
C GLU A 125 1.86 -15.79 13.37
N ASN A 126 1.32 -14.95 12.49
CA ASN A 126 1.04 -15.29 11.10
C ASN A 126 2.32 -15.23 10.25
N LYS A 127 3.24 -16.20 10.44
CA LYS A 127 4.51 -16.29 9.71
C LYS A 127 4.92 -17.74 9.43
N SER A 128 5.93 -17.93 8.57
CA SER A 128 6.51 -19.25 8.28
C SER A 128 6.98 -19.96 9.56
N LYS A 129 6.66 -21.27 9.64
CA LYS A 129 7.18 -22.15 10.70
C LYS A 129 8.71 -22.15 10.65
N ASN A 130 9.36 -22.00 11.81
CA ASN A 130 10.81 -21.94 11.96
C ASN A 130 11.51 -20.74 11.27
N MET A 131 10.80 -19.62 11.06
CA MET A 131 11.44 -18.37 10.63
C MET A 131 12.46 -17.91 11.70
N PRO A 132 13.75 -17.76 11.36
CA PRO A 132 14.75 -17.25 12.30
C PRO A 132 14.40 -15.82 12.73
N SER A 133 14.63 -15.50 14.00
CA SER A 133 14.36 -14.17 14.55
C SER A 133 15.07 -13.05 13.79
N TYR A 134 16.25 -13.32 13.24
CA TYR A 134 16.97 -12.37 12.37
C TYR A 134 16.20 -12.10 11.07
N SER A 135 15.79 -13.14 10.34
CA SER A 135 15.02 -13.01 9.10
C SER A 135 13.72 -12.25 9.33
N GLU A 136 13.05 -12.50 10.46
CA GLU A 136 11.85 -11.76 10.85
C GLU A 136 12.13 -10.27 11.05
N LYS A 137 13.17 -9.93 11.84
CA LYS A 137 13.57 -8.54 12.07
C LYS A 137 13.93 -7.82 10.77
N LEU A 138 14.68 -8.46 9.88
CA LEU A 138 15.05 -7.91 8.58
C LEU A 138 13.81 -7.64 7.70
N THR A 139 12.88 -8.59 7.69
CA THR A 139 11.63 -8.49 6.91
C THR A 139 10.77 -7.34 7.42
N LEU A 140 10.55 -7.26 8.74
CA LEU A 140 9.78 -6.18 9.38
C LEU A 140 10.46 -4.82 9.23
N SER A 141 11.79 -4.75 9.31
CA SER A 141 12.55 -3.53 9.07
C SER A 141 12.33 -3.01 7.65
N ASN A 142 12.39 -3.88 6.65
CA ASN A 142 12.10 -3.48 5.28
C ASN A 142 10.64 -3.02 5.10
N LEU A 143 9.69 -3.67 5.77
CA LEU A 143 8.29 -3.26 5.71
C LEU A 143 8.07 -1.86 6.32
N ASN A 144 8.73 -1.57 7.45
CA ASN A 144 8.76 -0.24 8.05
C ASN A 144 9.38 0.79 7.10
N ASN A 145 10.49 0.43 6.45
CA ASN A 145 11.16 1.31 5.48
C ASN A 145 10.24 1.62 4.30
N ILE A 146 9.59 0.61 3.70
CA ILE A 146 8.62 0.83 2.61
C ILE A 146 7.50 1.78 3.05
N GLN A 147 6.94 1.58 4.25
CA GLN A 147 5.91 2.48 4.77
C GLN A 147 6.41 3.93 4.92
N ASN A 148 7.62 4.09 5.46
CA ASN A 148 8.24 5.40 5.66
C ASN A 148 8.55 6.09 4.33
N GLU A 149 9.08 5.35 3.36
CA GLU A 149 9.34 5.86 2.01
C GLU A 149 8.03 6.34 1.37
N ILE A 150 6.97 5.55 1.42
CA ILE A 150 5.67 5.96 0.87
C ILE A 150 5.18 7.23 1.59
N LYS A 151 5.28 7.27 2.92
CA LYS A 151 4.86 8.42 3.71
C LYS A 151 5.61 9.70 3.34
N GLN A 152 6.91 9.60 3.07
CA GLN A 152 7.77 10.75 2.77
C GLN A 152 7.67 11.21 1.31
N ASN A 153 7.53 10.26 0.38
CA ASN A 153 7.59 10.53 -1.06
C ASN A 153 6.22 10.71 -1.72
N THR A 154 5.13 10.39 -1.03
CA THR A 154 3.77 10.68 -1.54
C THR A 154 3.49 12.18 -1.50
N PRO A 155 2.96 12.76 -2.60
CA PRO A 155 2.59 14.17 -2.62
C PRO A 155 1.42 14.41 -1.67
N LYS A 156 1.46 15.55 -0.99
CA LYS A 156 0.35 15.99 -0.14
C LYS A 156 -0.89 16.29 -1.01
N PRO A 157 -2.08 15.78 -0.66
CA PRO A 157 -3.31 16.07 -1.38
C PRO A 157 -3.64 17.56 -1.31
N LYS A 158 -4.12 18.11 -2.43
CA LYS A 158 -4.58 19.52 -2.51
C LYS A 158 -5.76 19.80 -1.58
N VAL A 159 -6.64 18.82 -1.44
CA VAL A 159 -7.78 18.86 -0.50
C VAL A 159 -7.59 17.71 0.47
N ASN A 160 -7.39 18.02 1.75
CA ASN A 160 -7.19 17.01 2.77
C ASN A 160 -8.53 16.37 3.17
N LEU A 161 -8.72 15.11 2.79
CA LEU A 161 -9.90 14.30 3.13
C LEU A 161 -9.57 13.14 4.09
N GLN A 162 -8.54 13.30 4.93
CA GLN A 162 -8.05 12.25 5.84
C GLN A 162 -9.16 11.67 6.73
N TRP A 163 -10.09 12.50 7.22
CA TRP A 163 -11.18 12.03 8.07
C TRP A 163 -12.11 11.06 7.33
N ILE A 164 -12.43 11.36 6.06
CA ILE A 164 -13.25 10.49 5.20
C ILE A 164 -12.50 9.19 4.96
N TRP A 165 -11.21 9.28 4.63
CA TRP A 165 -10.36 8.11 4.42
C TRP A 165 -10.34 7.20 5.65
N ASN A 166 -10.13 7.75 6.84
CA ASN A 166 -10.05 6.97 8.08
C ASN A 166 -11.33 6.16 8.32
N VAL A 167 -12.50 6.78 8.07
CA VAL A 167 -13.80 6.10 8.17
C VAL A 167 -13.94 5.04 7.09
N TRP A 168 -13.66 5.40 5.84
CA TRP A 168 -13.75 4.49 4.69
C TRP A 168 -12.86 3.26 4.87
N PHE A 169 -11.59 3.45 5.23
CA PHE A 169 -10.61 2.38 5.43
C PHE A 169 -11.07 1.40 6.52
N LYS A 170 -11.58 1.92 7.64
CA LYS A 170 -12.11 1.10 8.75
C LYS A 170 -13.33 0.27 8.36
N ILE A 171 -14.12 0.73 7.38
CA ILE A 171 -15.29 -0.01 6.87
C ILE A 171 -14.86 -1.09 5.88
N HIS A 172 -13.91 -0.78 5.00
CA HIS A 172 -13.56 -1.65 3.85
C HIS A 172 -12.49 -2.70 4.15
N TYR A 173 -11.63 -2.48 5.15
CA TYR A 173 -10.49 -3.37 5.44
C TYR A 173 -10.52 -3.91 6.87
N ARG A 174 -11.64 -4.46 7.33
CA ARG A 174 -11.75 -4.99 8.71
C ARG A 174 -10.90 -6.24 8.94
#